data_AF-A0AAN6SLC4-F1
#
_entry.id   AF-A0AAN6SLC4-F1
#
_cell.length_a   1.000
_cell.length_b   1.000
_cell.length_c   1.000
_cell.angle_alpha   90.00
_cell.angle_beta   90.00
_cell.angle_gamma   90.00
#
_symmetry.space_group_name_H-M   'P 1'
#
loop_
_entity.id
_entity.type
_entity.pdbx_description
1 polymer ?
#
loop_
_entity_poly.entity_id
_entity_poly.type
_entity_poly.pdbx_seq_one_letter_code
_entity_poly.pdbx_strand_id
1 'polypeptide(L)'
;MAPRERRMLYGPLPGVAPTTAGANPNWWRMQLREAGEDSGWMDVCCFVEVEWMPVDFQIMAAGLGSLGLGWFTSRVICFRVILEDGAPVGYLMAWQDEVRKWYKGREEVV
;
A
#
# COMPACT_ATOMS: atom_id res chain seq x y z
N MET A 1 -18.27 -0.42 14.74
CA MET A 1 -17.73 -0.60 13.38
C MET A 1 -16.40 -1.31 13.53
N ALA A 2 -16.19 -2.44 12.88
CA ALA A 2 -14.98 -3.25 13.05
C ALA A 2 -13.73 -2.50 12.55
N PRO A 3 -12.54 -2.73 13.13
CA PRO A 3 -11.29 -2.17 12.61
C PRO A 3 -10.95 -2.77 11.23
N ARG A 4 -10.23 -2.01 10.40
CA ARG A 4 -9.67 -2.49 9.13
C ARG A 4 -8.78 -3.71 9.39
N GLU A 5 -9.02 -4.80 8.68
CA GLU A 5 -8.29 -6.04 8.86
C GLU A 5 -7.06 -6.09 7.94
N ARG A 6 -6.01 -6.78 8.40
CA ARG A 6 -4.74 -6.91 7.68
C ARG A 6 -4.26 -8.34 7.75
N ARG A 7 -3.68 -8.85 6.67
CA ARG A 7 -2.99 -10.14 6.66
C ARG A 7 -1.77 -10.14 5.75
N MET A 8 -0.82 -11.02 6.06
CA MET A 8 0.32 -11.33 5.22
C MET A 8 0.17 -12.75 4.66
N LEU A 9 0.35 -12.89 3.35
CA LEU A 9 0.35 -14.18 2.66
C LEU A 9 1.71 -14.43 2.02
N TYR A 10 2.18 -15.67 2.01
CA TYR A 10 3.39 -16.07 1.29
C TYR A 10 3.02 -17.08 0.20
N GLY A 11 3.37 -16.78 -1.05
CA GLY A 11 3.07 -17.66 -2.18
C GLY A 11 3.21 -16.97 -3.54
N PRO A 12 2.81 -17.64 -4.64
CA PRO A 12 2.90 -17.07 -5.98
C PRO A 12 1.97 -15.87 -6.16
N LEU A 13 2.34 -14.95 -7.05
CA LEU A 13 1.49 -13.82 -7.43
C LEU A 13 0.27 -14.31 -8.24
N PRO A 14 -0.96 -13.84 -7.93
CA PRO A 14 -2.13 -14.16 -8.74
C PRO A 14 -1.96 -13.67 -10.18
N GLY A 15 -2.37 -14.49 -11.16
CA GLY A 15 -2.35 -14.11 -12.57
C GLY A 15 -0.96 -14.11 -13.24
N VAL A 16 0.11 -14.39 -12.50
CA VAL A 16 1.46 -14.55 -13.07
C VAL A 16 1.67 -16.01 -13.44
N ALA A 17 1.84 -16.29 -14.73
CA ALA A 17 2.15 -17.63 -15.21
C ALA A 17 3.52 -18.10 -14.69
N PRO A 18 3.72 -19.41 -14.47
CA PRO A 18 5.04 -19.95 -14.15
C PRO A 18 6.04 -19.53 -15.22
N THR A 19 7.22 -19.07 -14.80
CA THR A 19 8.30 -18.77 -15.75
C THR A 19 8.76 -20.07 -16.43
N THR A 20 9.29 -19.97 -17.65
CA THR A 20 9.88 -21.10 -18.39
C THR A 20 11.03 -21.78 -17.65
N ALA A 21 11.56 -21.15 -16.58
CA ALA A 21 12.57 -21.69 -15.67
C ALA A 21 11.99 -22.53 -14.50
N GLY A 22 10.70 -22.87 -14.52
CA GLY A 22 10.11 -23.92 -13.69
C GLY A 22 9.68 -23.51 -12.27
N ALA A 23 9.94 -22.28 -11.82
CA ALA A 23 9.43 -21.77 -10.55
C ALA A 23 8.77 -20.40 -10.74
N ASN A 24 7.58 -20.24 -10.17
CA ASN A 24 7.01 -18.93 -9.90
C ASN A 24 7.54 -18.50 -8.53
N PRO A 25 8.37 -17.45 -8.43
CA PRO A 25 8.92 -17.05 -7.14
C PRO A 25 7.79 -16.76 -6.15
N ASN A 26 7.98 -17.15 -4.89
CA ASN A 26 7.03 -16.80 -3.84
C ASN A 26 7.27 -15.35 -3.40
N TRP A 27 6.18 -14.66 -3.11
CA TRP A 27 6.16 -13.28 -2.66
C TRP A 27 5.40 -13.18 -1.35
N TRP A 28 5.85 -12.28 -0.49
CA TRP A 28 5.03 -11.77 0.59
C TRP A 28 4.02 -10.79 0.02
N ARG A 29 2.74 -10.93 0.39
CA ARG A 29 1.66 -10.03 -0.02
C ARG A 29 0.94 -9.49 1.20
N MET A 30 0.93 -8.16 1.33
CA MET A 30 0.10 -7.47 2.33
C MET A 30 -1.28 -7.21 1.75
N GLN A 31 -2.31 -7.72 2.43
CA GLN A 31 -3.70 -7.49 2.06
C GLN A 31 -4.43 -6.72 3.15
N LEU A 32 -5.32 -5.84 2.72
CA LEU A 32 -6.25 -5.11 3.57
C LEU A 32 -7.69 -5.51 3.23
N ARG A 33 -8.55 -5.50 4.24
CA ARG A 33 -9.99 -5.57 4.08
C ARG A 33 -10.62 -4.42 4.86
N GLU A 34 -11.50 -3.66 4.20
CA GLU A 34 -12.24 -2.57 4.85
C GLU A 34 -13.21 -3.09 5.91
N ALA A 35 -13.72 -2.18 6.73
CA ALA A 35 -14.79 -2.52 7.66
C ALA A 35 -16.14 -2.58 6.93
N GLY A 36 -16.74 -3.77 6.81
CA GLY A 36 -18.07 -3.96 6.21
C GLY A 36 -18.30 -5.40 5.74
N GLU A 37 -19.56 -5.86 5.74
CA GLU A 37 -19.93 -7.27 5.49
C GLU A 37 -19.52 -7.80 4.10
N ASP A 38 -19.39 -6.94 3.10
CA ASP A 38 -19.12 -7.35 1.70
C ASP A 38 -17.75 -6.91 1.15
N SER A 39 -16.82 -6.49 2.01
CA SER A 39 -15.50 -6.06 1.55
C SER A 39 -14.59 -7.25 1.22
N GLY A 40 -14.16 -7.33 -0.04
CA GLY A 40 -13.13 -8.30 -0.45
C GLY A 40 -11.74 -7.93 0.09
N TRP A 41 -10.83 -8.92 0.10
CA TRP A 41 -9.42 -8.66 0.37
C TRP A 41 -8.76 -7.97 -0.84
N MET A 42 -8.08 -6.86 -0.59
CA MET A 42 -7.32 -6.10 -1.58
C MET A 42 -5.82 -6.27 -1.34
N ASP A 43 -5.06 -6.64 -2.38
CA ASP A 43 -3.60 -6.60 -2.36
C ASP A 43 -3.13 -5.13 -2.34
N VAL A 44 -2.25 -4.77 -1.39
CA VAL A 44 -1.73 -3.40 -1.21
C VAL A 44 -0.29 -3.29 -1.66
N CYS A 45 0.55 -4.23 -1.25
CA CYS A 45 1.92 -4.33 -1.72
C CYS A 45 2.39 -5.78 -1.69
N CYS A 46 3.43 -6.06 -2.45
CA CYS A 46 4.16 -7.32 -2.37
C CYS A 46 5.66 -7.06 -2.31
N PHE A 47 6.40 -7.98 -1.71
CA PHE A 47 7.86 -7.90 -1.61
C PHE A 47 8.49 -9.30 -1.52
N VAL A 48 9.78 -9.35 -1.78
CA VAL A 48 10.66 -10.50 -1.54
C VAL A 48 11.67 -10.15 -0.46
N GLU A 49 12.21 -11.16 0.21
CA GLU A 49 13.23 -11.02 1.26
C GLU A 49 14.63 -10.78 0.67
N VAL A 50 14.72 -9.81 -0.23
CA VAL A 50 15.98 -9.35 -0.81
C VAL A 50 16.42 -8.11 -0.08
N GLU A 51 17.70 -8.04 0.25
CA GLU A 51 18.32 -6.84 0.80
C GLU A 51 18.42 -5.76 -0.28
N TRP A 52 17.94 -4.56 0.04
CA TRP A 52 17.96 -3.41 -0.86
C TRP A 52 19.01 -2.40 -0.41
N MET A 53 19.85 -1.97 -1.35
CA MET A 53 20.88 -0.98 -1.13
C MET A 53 20.35 0.43 -1.42
N PRO A 54 20.93 1.49 -0.82
CA PRO A 54 20.52 2.88 -1.11
C PRO A 54 20.51 3.23 -2.60
N VAL A 55 21.43 2.68 -3.40
CA VAL A 55 21.49 2.89 -4.85
C VAL A 55 20.28 2.30 -5.59
N ASP A 56 19.71 1.20 -5.11
CA ASP A 56 18.54 0.58 -5.74
C ASP A 56 17.33 1.51 -5.64
N PHE A 57 17.16 2.19 -4.51
CA PHE A 57 16.11 3.19 -4.33
C PHE A 57 16.29 4.40 -5.24
N GLN A 58 17.53 4.84 -5.49
CA GLN A 58 17.81 5.93 -6.42
C GLN A 58 17.48 5.53 -7.86
N ILE A 59 17.84 4.31 -8.27
CA ILE A 59 17.52 3.77 -9.58
C ILE A 59 16.00 3.66 -9.75
N MET A 60 15.29 3.14 -8.75
CA MET A 60 13.83 3.06 -8.77
C MET A 60 13.16 4.44 -8.89
N ALA A 61 13.61 5.43 -8.12
CA ALA A 61 13.08 6.79 -8.18
C ALA A 61 13.33 7.47 -9.54
N ALA A 62 14.55 7.32 -10.08
CA ALA A 62 14.90 7.84 -11.40
C ALA A 62 14.08 7.16 -12.51
N GLY A 63 13.95 5.84 -12.44
CA GLY A 63 13.15 5.04 -13.36
C GLY A 63 11.68 5.47 -13.37
N LEU A 64 11.08 5.61 -12.19
CA LEU A 64 9.69 6.04 -12.04
C LEU A 64 9.43 7.43 -12.64
N GLY A 65 10.36 8.36 -12.44
CA GLY A 65 10.30 9.70 -13.03
C GLY A 65 10.44 9.65 -14.56
N SER A 66 11.42 8.90 -15.07
CA SER A 66 11.71 8.80 -16.51
C SER A 66 10.61 8.10 -17.31
N LEU A 67 9.96 7.07 -16.73
CA LEU A 67 8.91 6.29 -17.39
C LEU A 67 7.51 6.89 -17.24
N GLY A 68 7.35 7.95 -16.43
CA GLY A 68 6.05 8.57 -16.17
C GLY A 68 5.04 7.63 -15.47
N LEU A 69 5.53 6.55 -14.82
CA LEU A 69 4.68 5.53 -14.20
C LEU A 69 4.19 5.92 -12.79
N GLY A 70 4.72 7.01 -12.23
CA GLY A 70 4.28 7.50 -10.93
C GLY A 70 2.93 8.21 -11.04
N TRP A 71 1.84 7.53 -10.66
CA TRP A 71 0.49 8.12 -10.59
C TRP A 71 0.41 9.36 -9.69
N PHE A 72 1.36 9.50 -8.76
CA PHE A 72 1.47 10.60 -7.81
C PHE A 72 2.30 11.78 -8.34
N THR A 73 2.88 11.70 -9.54
CA THR A 73 3.70 12.81 -10.10
C THR A 73 2.86 14.02 -10.50
N SER A 74 1.58 13.81 -10.80
CA SER A 74 0.63 14.85 -11.22
C SER A 74 -0.45 15.16 -10.17
N ARG A 75 -0.31 14.61 -8.97
CA ARG A 75 -1.32 14.73 -7.90
C ARG A 75 -0.68 15.21 -6.61
N VAL A 76 -1.31 16.18 -5.97
CA VAL A 76 -0.93 16.54 -4.59
C VAL A 76 -1.44 15.44 -3.68
N ILE A 77 -0.52 14.77 -2.99
CA ILE A 77 -0.85 13.78 -1.97
C ILE A 77 0.02 13.99 -0.74
N CYS A 78 -0.63 14.09 0.42
CA CYS A 78 0.03 14.09 1.72
C CYS A 78 -0.69 13.08 2.61
N PHE A 79 0.07 12.29 3.37
CA PHE A 79 -0.49 11.34 4.31
C PHE A 79 0.19 11.50 5.67
N ARG A 80 -0.61 11.58 6.73
CA ARG A 80 -0.12 11.68 8.11
C ARG A 80 -0.92 10.75 9.00
N VAL A 81 -0.23 9.86 9.71
CA VAL A 81 -0.86 9.00 10.72
C VAL A 81 -1.18 9.82 11.98
N ILE A 82 -2.37 9.61 12.55
CA ILE A 82 -2.77 10.15 13.86
C ILE A 82 -2.44 9.07 14.90
N LEU A 83 -1.62 9.43 15.88
CA LEU A 83 -1.21 8.56 16.97
C LEU A 83 -1.84 9.00 18.29
N GLU A 84 -2.26 8.05 19.11
CA GLU A 84 -2.61 8.22 20.52
C GLU A 84 -1.87 7.15 21.32
N ASP A 85 -1.21 7.54 22.41
CA ASP A 85 -0.40 6.64 23.25
C ASP A 85 0.61 5.77 22.46
N GLY A 86 1.14 6.33 21.37
CA GLY A 86 2.08 5.65 20.47
C GLY A 86 1.43 4.68 19.47
N ALA A 87 0.11 4.49 19.52
CA ALA A 87 -0.64 3.62 18.63
C ALA A 87 -1.39 4.39 17.52
N PRO A 88 -1.45 3.86 16.29
CA PRO A 88 -2.21 4.49 15.22
C PRO A 88 -3.72 4.37 15.44
N VAL A 89 -4.39 5.53 15.56
CA VAL A 89 -5.85 5.63 15.75
C VAL A 89 -6.56 6.31 14.57
N GLY A 90 -5.80 6.81 13.60
CA GLY A 90 -6.34 7.58 12.50
C GLY A 90 -5.32 7.93 11.42
N TYR A 91 -5.77 8.64 10.39
CA TYR A 91 -4.92 9.33 9.43
C TYR A 91 -5.59 10.60 8.89
N LEU A 92 -4.76 11.54 8.44
CA LEU A 92 -5.12 12.64 7.57
C LEU A 92 -4.54 12.34 6.19
N MET A 93 -5.36 12.48 5.15
CA MET A 93 -4.95 12.35 3.76
C MET A 93 -5.37 13.59 3.01
N ALA A 94 -4.41 14.38 2.54
CA ALA A 94 -4.69 15.35 1.50
C ALA A 94 -4.63 14.62 0.15
N TRP A 95 -5.69 14.74 -0.63
CA TRP A 95 -5.80 14.19 -1.97
C TRP A 95 -6.29 15.30 -2.89
N GLN A 96 -5.38 15.84 -3.70
CA GLN A 96 -5.61 17.01 -4.54
C GLN A 96 -6.06 18.22 -3.71
N ASP A 97 -7.33 18.60 -3.84
CA ASP A 97 -7.99 19.73 -3.20
C ASP A 97 -8.81 19.32 -1.96
N GLU A 98 -8.86 18.03 -1.63
CA GLU A 98 -9.64 17.49 -0.53
C GLU A 98 -8.72 17.01 0.61
N VAL A 99 -9.06 17.35 1.85
CA VAL A 99 -8.44 16.75 3.04
C VAL A 99 -9.44 15.81 3.70
N ARG A 100 -9.08 14.53 3.76
CA ARG A 100 -9.86 13.49 4.45
C ARG A 100 -9.23 13.18 5.78
N LYS A 101 -10.07 13.08 6.82
CA LYS A 101 -9.68 12.60 8.13
C LYS A 101 -10.42 11.31 8.42
N TRP A 102 -9.67 10.23 8.61
CA TRP A 102 -10.19 9.02 9.22
C TRP A 102 -9.70 8.95 10.66
N TYR A 103 -10.62 8.90 11.62
CA TYR A 103 -10.29 8.90 13.04
C TYR A 103 -11.26 8.02 13.82
N LYS A 104 -10.72 7.00 14.51
CA LYS A 104 -11.49 6.06 15.34
C LYS A 104 -12.75 5.50 14.64
N GLY A 105 -12.61 5.17 13.35
CA GLY A 105 -13.68 4.57 12.54
C GLY A 105 -14.68 5.56 11.94
N ARG A 106 -14.42 6.87 12.01
CA ARG A 106 -15.22 7.90 11.32
C ARG A 106 -14.39 8.58 10.25
N GLU A 107 -14.98 8.78 9.08
CA GLU A 107 -14.39 9.55 7.99
C GLU A 107 -15.12 10.87 7.83
N GLU A 108 -14.38 11.97 7.71
CA GLU A 108 -14.89 13.30 7.44
C GLU A 108 -14.00 14.03 6.43
N VAL A 109 -14.61 14.88 5.60
CA VAL A 109 -13.90 15.84 4.76
C VAL A 109 -13.71 17.12 5.58
N VAL A 110 -12.47 17.60 5.65
CA VAL A 110 -12.02 18.76 6.44
C VAL A 110 -11.97 20.01 5.58
#